data_AF-A0A820NAJ1-F1
#
_entry.id   AF-A0A820NAJ1-F1
#
_cell.length_a   1.000
_cell.length_b   1.000
_cell.length_c   1.000
_cell.angle_alpha   90.00
_cell.angle_beta   90.00
_cell.angle_gamma   90.00
#
_symmetry.space_group_name_H-M   'P 1'
#
loop_
_entity.id
_entity.type
_entity.pdbx_description
1 polymer ?
#
loop_
_entity_poly.entity_id
_entity_poly.type
_entity_poly.pdbx_seq_one_letter_code
_entity_poly.pdbx_strand_id
1 'polypeptide(L)'
;MAQTRIQLAKAQMAEFKALEDFEQVATPAQWNIHFILKPKVKIWSTKNKNYQLLSKRVQLDMPPKIIDKVDFSFKIDESIISQYKAQAMYNQMRQITKDFRTQAMTLYIQSAARENEILSNETN
;
A
#
# COMPACT_ATOMS: atom_id res chain seq x y z
N MET A 1 -20.13 16.84 -6.99
CA MET A 1 -19.16 16.79 -8.11
C MET A 1 -18.64 18.17 -8.51
N ALA A 2 -19.48 19.21 -8.71
CA ALA A 2 -19.01 20.54 -9.12
C ALA A 2 -18.14 21.26 -8.06
N GLN A 3 -18.56 21.26 -6.79
CA GLN A 3 -17.76 21.84 -5.69
C GLN A 3 -16.37 21.22 -5.54
N THR A 4 -16.27 19.90 -5.69
CA THR A 4 -15.00 19.16 -5.62
C THR A 4 -14.05 19.56 -6.75
N ARG A 5 -14.59 19.79 -7.96
CA ARG A 5 -13.82 20.29 -9.11
C ARG A 5 -13.35 21.73 -8.91
N ILE A 6 -14.19 22.59 -8.33
CA ILE A 6 -13.83 23.98 -8.01
C ILE A 6 -12.73 24.03 -6.95
N GLN A 7 -12.81 23.20 -5.90
CA GLN A 7 -11.77 23.10 -4.89
C GLN A 7 -10.44 22.60 -5.48
N LEU A 8 -10.49 21.60 -6.36
CA LEU A 8 -9.30 21.10 -7.06
C LEU A 8 -8.65 22.20 -7.92
N ALA A 9 -9.44 22.93 -8.71
CA ALA A 9 -8.95 24.01 -9.55
C ALA A 9 -8.31 25.14 -8.72
N LYS A 10 -8.91 25.49 -7.58
CA LYS A 10 -8.34 26.48 -6.64
C LYS A 10 -7.01 26.01 -6.04
N ALA A 11 -6.90 24.73 -5.67
CA ALA A 11 -5.66 24.17 -5.15
C ALA A 11 -4.55 24.17 -6.21
N GLN A 12 -4.86 23.75 -7.44
CA GLN A 12 -3.92 23.77 -8.56
C GLN A 12 -3.43 25.19 -8.90
N MET A 13 -4.32 26.18 -8.87
CA MET A 13 -3.97 27.58 -9.11
C MET A 13 -3.09 28.15 -7.98
N ALA A 14 -3.35 27.75 -6.73
CA ALA A 14 -2.50 28.13 -5.60
C ALA A 14 -1.10 27.49 -5.68
N GLU A 15 -1.02 26.20 -6.06
CA GLU A 15 0.25 25.51 -6.31
C GLU A 15 1.04 26.16 -7.45
N PHE A 16 0.36 26.53 -8.54
CA PHE A 16 0.99 27.20 -9.68
C PHE A 16 1.55 28.57 -9.29
N LYS A 17 0.77 29.37 -8.56
CA LYS A 17 1.22 30.69 -8.09
C LYS A 17 2.40 30.57 -7.12
N ALA A 18 2.34 29.60 -6.19
CA ALA A 18 3.45 29.33 -5.28
C ALA A 18 4.72 28.87 -6.02
N LEU A 19 4.56 28.15 -7.14
CA LEU A 19 5.67 27.81 -8.02
C LEU A 19 6.24 29.09 -8.64
N GLU A 20 5.44 29.90 -9.33
CA GLU A 20 5.92 31.16 -9.95
C GLU A 20 6.61 32.09 -8.95
N ASP A 21 6.04 32.25 -7.75
CA ASP A 21 6.63 33.06 -6.68
C ASP A 21 7.96 32.47 -6.20
N PHE A 22 8.08 31.14 -6.13
CA PHE A 22 9.34 30.46 -5.86
C PHE A 22 10.35 30.69 -6.99
N GLU A 23 9.93 30.62 -8.25
CA GLU A 23 10.83 30.79 -9.40
C GLU A 23 11.42 32.20 -9.47
N GLN A 24 10.66 33.23 -9.07
CA GLN A 24 11.10 34.62 -9.06
C GLN A 24 12.00 34.99 -7.87
N VAL A 25 11.88 34.27 -6.74
CA VAL A 25 12.58 34.59 -5.48
C VAL A 25 13.71 33.61 -5.18
N ALA A 26 13.66 32.39 -5.72
CA ALA A 26 14.62 31.33 -5.40
C ALA A 26 15.98 31.55 -6.07
N THR A 27 17.02 31.48 -5.26
CA THR A 27 18.41 31.41 -5.71
C THR A 27 18.67 30.10 -6.46
N PRO A 28 19.65 30.04 -7.38
CA PRO A 28 19.99 28.80 -8.11
C PRO A 28 20.26 27.58 -7.20
N ALA A 29 20.75 27.80 -5.97
CA ALA A 29 20.91 26.74 -4.98
C ALA A 29 19.56 26.18 -4.49
N GLN A 30 18.54 27.02 -4.28
CA GLN A 30 17.19 26.61 -3.91
C GLN A 30 16.47 25.88 -5.05
N TRP A 31 16.73 26.27 -6.30
CA TRP A 31 16.25 25.53 -7.48
C TRP A 31 16.82 24.12 -7.57
N ASN A 32 18.13 23.97 -7.33
CA ASN A 32 18.77 22.65 -7.30
C ASN A 32 18.17 21.76 -6.20
N ILE A 33 17.90 22.32 -5.02
CA ILE A 33 17.21 21.61 -3.94
C ILE A 33 15.80 21.18 -4.38
N HIS A 34 15.03 22.04 -5.05
CA HIS A 34 13.72 21.68 -5.60
C HIS A 34 13.79 20.51 -6.59
N PHE A 35 14.72 20.55 -7.56
CA PHE A 35 14.90 19.47 -8.53
C PHE A 35 15.29 18.14 -7.89
N ILE A 36 16.06 18.18 -6.80
CA ILE A 36 16.46 16.99 -6.04
C ILE A 36 15.29 16.46 -5.19
N LEU A 37 14.52 17.33 -4.54
CA LEU A 37 13.44 16.93 -3.62
C LEU A 37 12.16 16.51 -4.34
N LYS A 38 11.79 17.16 -5.45
CA LYS A 38 10.55 16.86 -6.20
C LYS A 38 10.37 15.37 -6.55
N PRO A 39 11.35 14.66 -7.14
CA PRO A 39 11.22 13.24 -7.41
C PRO A 39 11.12 12.41 -6.12
N LYS A 40 11.87 12.75 -5.07
CA LYS A 40 11.82 12.07 -3.77
C LYS A 40 10.44 12.18 -3.11
N VAL A 41 9.87 13.38 -3.07
CA VAL A 41 8.53 13.65 -2.53
C VAL A 41 7.45 12.90 -3.32
N LYS A 42 7.60 12.81 -4.65
CA LYS A 42 6.67 12.03 -5.49
C LYS A 42 6.72 10.53 -5.17
N ILE A 43 7.91 9.97 -4.98
CA ILE A 43 8.10 8.57 -4.58
C ILE A 43 7.51 8.35 -3.19
N TRP A 44 7.85 9.21 -2.22
CA TRP A 44 7.30 9.18 -0.86
C TRP A 44 5.77 9.21 -0.86
N SER A 45 5.15 10.15 -1.58
CA SER A 45 3.69 10.28 -1.65
C SER A 45 3.02 9.01 -2.15
N THR A 46 3.62 8.35 -3.15
CA THR A 46 3.12 7.10 -3.70
C THR A 46 3.23 5.96 -2.69
N LYS A 47 4.38 5.83 -2.03
CA LYS A 47 4.64 4.77 -1.04
C LYS A 47 3.80 4.96 0.23
N ASN A 48 3.63 6.20 0.71
CA ASN A 48 2.75 6.53 1.82
C ASN A 48 1.28 6.20 1.53
N LYS A 49 0.77 6.54 0.33
CA LYS A 49 -0.59 6.14 -0.09
C LYS A 49 -0.76 4.63 -0.11
N ASN A 50 0.22 3.89 -0.63
CA ASN A 50 0.19 2.44 -0.64
C ASN A 50 0.15 1.89 0.79
N TYR A 51 1.03 2.37 1.67
CA TYR A 51 1.05 1.99 3.08
C TYR A 51 -0.32 2.21 3.76
N GLN A 52 -0.91 3.40 3.62
CA GLN A 52 -2.23 3.70 4.20
C GLN A 52 -3.34 2.80 3.65
N LEU A 53 -3.35 2.54 2.35
CA LEU A 53 -4.34 1.68 1.71
C LEU A 53 -4.20 0.22 2.17
N LEU A 54 -2.98 -0.25 2.39
CA LEU A 54 -2.69 -1.60 2.89
C LEU A 54 -3.09 -1.76 4.36
N SER A 55 -2.75 -0.79 5.21
CA SER A 55 -3.15 -0.79 6.61
C SER A 55 -4.67 -0.88 6.76
N LYS A 56 -5.43 -0.15 5.93
CA LYS A 56 -6.90 -0.26 5.89
C LYS A 56 -7.41 -1.60 5.37
N ARG A 57 -6.74 -2.20 4.37
CA ARG A 57 -7.13 -3.51 3.83
C ARG A 57 -6.95 -4.63 4.84
N VAL A 58 -5.91 -4.57 5.65
CA VAL A 58 -5.63 -5.54 6.71
C VAL A 58 -6.68 -5.46 7.82
N GLN A 59 -7.12 -4.25 8.18
CA GLN A 59 -8.25 -4.06 9.09
C GLN A 59 -9.55 -4.71 8.59
N LEU A 60 -9.69 -4.87 7.27
CA LEU A 60 -10.88 -5.41 6.61
C LEU A 60 -10.70 -6.86 6.12
N ASP A 61 -9.62 -7.55 6.51
CA ASP A 61 -9.28 -8.92 6.07
C ASP A 61 -9.31 -9.11 4.54
N MET A 62 -8.95 -8.07 3.79
CA MET A 62 -8.94 -8.08 2.34
C MET A 62 -7.51 -8.15 1.82
N PRO A 63 -7.01 -9.31 1.35
CA PRO A 63 -5.65 -9.41 0.86
C PRO A 63 -5.40 -8.48 -0.35
N PRO A 64 -4.23 -7.83 -0.46
CA PRO A 64 -3.82 -7.09 -1.65
C PRO A 64 -3.77 -8.04 -2.86
N LYS A 65 -4.07 -7.55 -4.07
CA LYS A 65 -4.03 -8.36 -5.31
C LYS A 65 -2.67 -9.07 -5.56
N ILE A 66 -1.59 -8.58 -4.96
CA ILE A 66 -0.24 -9.15 -5.04
C ILE A 66 -0.13 -10.45 -4.23
N ILE A 67 -0.84 -10.54 -3.10
CA ILE A 67 -1.01 -11.80 -2.37
C ILE A 67 -2.16 -12.47 -3.08
N ASP A 68 -1.82 -13.17 -4.15
CA ASP A 68 -2.78 -13.81 -5.03
C ASP A 68 -3.71 -14.75 -4.23
N LYS A 69 -4.80 -15.20 -4.85
CA LYS A 69 -5.75 -16.15 -4.23
C LYS A 69 -5.14 -17.55 -4.06
N VAL A 70 -4.04 -17.65 -3.31
CA VAL A 70 -3.45 -18.91 -2.91
C VAL A 70 -4.45 -19.61 -2.01
N ASP A 71 -4.84 -20.79 -2.43
CA ASP A 71 -5.73 -21.70 -1.73
C ASP A 71 -5.03 -23.06 -1.68
N PHE A 72 -4.74 -23.53 -0.47
CA PHE A 72 -4.08 -24.81 -0.25
C PHE A 72 -5.07 -25.97 -0.11
N SER A 73 -6.32 -25.76 -0.53
CA SER A 73 -7.35 -26.79 -0.53
C SER A 73 -7.10 -27.82 -1.63
N PHE A 74 -7.10 -29.10 -1.27
CA PHE A 74 -7.09 -30.23 -2.20
C PHE A 74 -8.18 -31.24 -1.83
N LYS A 75 -8.62 -32.03 -2.81
CA LYS A 75 -9.63 -33.07 -2.56
C LYS A 75 -9.00 -34.24 -1.81
N ILE A 76 -9.68 -34.67 -0.76
CA ILE A 76 -9.32 -35.88 -0.01
C ILE A 76 -10.11 -37.05 -0.61
N ASP A 77 -9.48 -38.22 -0.70
CA ASP A 77 -10.20 -39.45 -1.03
C ASP A 77 -11.04 -39.90 0.17
N GLU A 78 -12.33 -39.59 0.12
CA GLU A 78 -13.29 -39.88 1.20
C GLU A 78 -13.70 -41.37 1.26
N SER A 79 -13.25 -42.21 0.32
CA SER A 79 -13.60 -43.63 0.31
C SER A 79 -12.86 -44.46 1.38
N ILE A 80 -11.72 -43.97 1.86
CA ILE A 80 -10.82 -44.68 2.78
C ILE A 80 -10.87 -44.08 4.20
N ILE A 81 -11.46 -42.90 4.35
CA ILE A 81 -11.43 -42.12 5.60
C ILE A 81 -12.85 -41.74 6.01
N SER A 82 -13.11 -41.74 7.32
CA SER A 82 -14.41 -41.32 7.82
C SER A 82 -14.66 -39.84 7.52
N GLN A 83 -15.93 -39.50 7.27
CA GLN A 83 -16.36 -38.11 6.99
C GLN A 83 -15.86 -37.11 8.05
N TYR A 84 -15.85 -37.52 9.33
CA TYR A 84 -15.31 -36.68 10.41
C TYR A 84 -13.82 -36.36 10.22
N LYS A 85 -13.00 -37.35 9.85
CA LYS A 85 -11.57 -37.16 9.60
C LYS A 85 -11.34 -36.31 8.35
N ALA A 86 -12.08 -36.57 7.27
CA ALA A 86 -12.02 -35.76 6.06
C ALA A 86 -12.35 -34.28 6.36
N GLN A 87 -13.41 -34.02 7.12
CA GLN A 87 -13.79 -32.66 7.53
C GLN A 87 -12.72 -31.99 8.39
N ALA A 88 -12.11 -32.72 9.34
CA ALA A 88 -11.01 -32.20 10.14
C ALA A 88 -9.81 -31.78 9.28
N MET A 89 -9.47 -32.57 8.26
CA MET A 89 -8.40 -32.23 7.32
C MET A 89 -8.76 -31.05 6.42
N TYR A 90 -9.99 -30.93 5.93
CA TYR A 90 -10.44 -29.73 5.21
C TYR A 90 -10.37 -28.47 6.09
N ASN A 91 -10.69 -28.59 7.38
CA ASN A 91 -10.54 -27.47 8.32
C ASN A 91 -9.07 -27.09 8.50
N GLN A 92 -8.15 -28.06 8.55
CA GLN A 92 -6.71 -27.80 8.59
C GLN A 92 -6.22 -27.08 7.32
N MET A 93 -6.69 -27.47 6.13
CA MET A 93 -6.36 -26.77 4.88
C MET A 93 -6.81 -25.30 4.89
N ARG A 94 -8.03 -25.04 5.39
CA ARG A 94 -8.54 -23.68 5.57
C ARG A 94 -7.66 -22.87 6.52
N GLN A 95 -7.24 -23.49 7.63
CA GLN A 95 -6.37 -22.83 8.60
C GLN A 95 -5.01 -22.50 7.99
N ILE A 96 -4.37 -23.44 7.29
CA ILE A 96 -3.09 -23.22 6.58
C ILE A 96 -3.21 -22.05 5.59
N THR A 97 -4.30 -22.04 4.82
CA THR A 97 -4.57 -20.97 3.85
C THR A 97 -4.71 -19.60 4.52
N LYS A 98 -5.40 -19.55 5.66
CA LYS A 98 -5.55 -18.33 6.46
C LYS A 98 -4.22 -17.86 7.04
N ASP A 99 -3.44 -18.78 7.59
CA ASP A 99 -2.16 -18.46 8.24
C ASP A 99 -1.14 -17.94 7.22
N PHE A 100 -1.04 -18.59 6.05
CA PHE A 100 -0.20 -18.10 4.96
C PHE A 100 -0.59 -16.68 4.52
N ARG A 101 -1.88 -16.42 4.31
CA ARG A 101 -2.36 -15.08 3.93
C ARG A 101 -2.01 -14.04 4.99
N THR A 102 -2.21 -14.38 6.26
CA THR A 102 -1.92 -13.49 7.39
C THR A 102 -0.44 -13.16 7.47
N GLN A 103 0.43 -14.18 7.36
CA GLN A 103 1.88 -14.00 7.38
C GLN A 103 2.36 -13.19 6.17
N ALA A 104 1.88 -13.50 4.97
CA ALA A 104 2.21 -12.76 3.76
C ALA A 104 1.78 -11.29 3.85
N MET A 105 0.58 -11.02 4.37
CA MET A 105 0.08 -9.65 4.60
C MET A 105 0.95 -8.91 5.62
N THR A 106 1.34 -9.59 6.69
CA THR A 106 2.17 -9.02 7.75
C THR A 106 3.54 -8.60 7.21
N LEU A 107 4.21 -9.50 6.47
CA LEU A 107 5.50 -9.21 5.85
C LEU A 107 5.41 -8.06 4.85
N TYR A 108 4.33 -8.01 4.07
CA TYR A 108 4.13 -6.95 3.09
C TYR A 108 3.90 -5.58 3.76
N ILE A 109 3.12 -5.51 4.85
CA ILE A 109 2.98 -4.27 5.63
C ILE A 109 4.31 -3.84 6.22
N GLN A 110 5.08 -4.76 6.80
CA GLN A 110 6.38 -4.47 7.38
C GLN A 110 7.34 -3.90 6.32
N SER A 111 7.37 -4.50 5.14
CA SER A 111 8.14 -4.00 3.99
C SER A 111 7.68 -2.60 3.58
N ALA A 112 6.38 -2.37 3.38
CA ALA A 112 5.84 -1.07 3.00
C ALA A 112 6.08 0.02 4.06
N ALA A 113 5.97 -0.34 5.35
CA ALA A 113 6.27 0.56 6.47
C ALA A 113 7.74 0.98 6.45
N ARG A 114 8.65 0.02 6.23
CA ARG A 114 10.08 0.27 6.17
C ARG A 114 10.48 1.13 4.98
N GLU A 115 9.93 0.87 3.79
CA GLU A 115 10.13 1.72 2.62
C GLU A 115 9.66 3.16 2.90
N ASN A 116 8.51 3.32 3.55
CA ASN A 116 7.96 4.63 3.90
C ASN A 116 8.84 5.36 4.93
N GLU A 117 9.37 4.66 5.93
CA GLU A 117 10.27 5.22 6.95
C GLU A 117 11.58 5.73 6.32
N ILE A 118 12.23 4.94 5.47
CA ILE A 118 13.46 5.32 4.77
C ILE A 118 13.22 6.59 3.95
N LEU A 119 12.15 6.60 3.15
CA LEU A 119 11.82 7.76 2.33
C LEU A 119 11.46 8.98 3.17
N SER A 120 10.77 8.80 4.29
CA SER A 120 10.43 9.91 5.20
C SER A 120 11.69 10.57 5.77
N ASN A 121 12.70 9.77 6.14
CA ASN A 121 13.98 10.26 6.62
C ASN A 121 14.82 10.95 5.53
N GLU A 122 14.63 10.60 4.26
CA GLU A 122 15.32 11.24 3.14
C GLU A 122 14.66 12.54 2.65
N THR A 123 13.39 12.76 2.99
CA THR A 123 12.61 13.96 2.62
C THR A 123 12.43 14.99 3.73
N ASN A 124 12.72 14.63 4.99
CA ASN A 124 12.82 15.55 6.13
C ASN A 124 14.20 16.20 6.19
#